data_AF-A0A353GXC6-F1
#
_entry.id   AF-A0A353GXC6-F1
#
_cell.length_a   1.000
_cell.length_b   1.000
_cell.length_c   1.000
_cell.angle_alpha   90.00
_cell.angle_beta   90.00
_cell.angle_gamma   90.00
#
_symmetry.space_group_name_H-M   'P 1'
#
loop_
_entity.id
_entity.type
_entity.pdbx_description
1 polymer ?
#
loop_
_entity_poly.entity_id
_entity_poly.type
_entity_poly.pdbx_seq_one_letter_code
_entity_poly.pdbx_strand_id
1 'polypeptide(L)'
;MKKIFLLMILLSFYSVAFAEDNYQLIGSSSYETLSFDTDMIRFRKESGEMFIEVWIKHQPTAEGAKEYIQERQKNKLTTEGFENLSYYIDHKLYSLNKKSCRIDSTDYAKDESILDSKYYPLRNWQAIQHSSEEEIIWALVMQYAEDYQYVLDYRMQNN
;
A
#
# COMPACT_ATOMS: atom_id res chain seq x y z
N MET A 1 -21.08 36.07 31.14
CA MET A 1 -20.51 35.79 29.81
C MET A 1 -19.15 35.07 29.90
N LYS A 2 -19.09 33.86 30.48
CA LYS A 2 -17.83 33.08 30.60
C LYS A 2 -18.01 31.57 30.34
N LYS A 3 -19.22 31.10 30.01
CA LYS A 3 -19.53 29.67 29.84
C LYS A 3 -19.59 29.21 28.37
N ILE A 4 -19.66 30.13 27.41
CA ILE A 4 -19.75 29.80 25.98
C ILE A 4 -18.35 29.50 25.39
N PHE A 5 -17.28 30.06 25.97
CA PHE A 5 -15.93 29.90 25.43
C PHE A 5 -15.33 28.50 25.67
N LEU A 6 -15.79 27.78 26.70
CA LEU A 6 -15.28 26.44 27.01
C LEU A 6 -15.82 25.36 26.05
N LEU A 7 -16.99 25.58 25.45
CA LEU A 7 -17.60 24.62 24.53
C LEU A 7 -16.92 24.60 23.16
N MET A 8 -16.40 25.75 22.69
CA MET A 8 -15.67 25.81 21.42
C MET A 8 -14.29 25.13 21.49
N ILE A 9 -13.62 25.19 22.63
CA ILE A 9 -12.31 24.52 22.82
C ILE A 9 -12.48 23.01 22.82
N LEU A 10 -13.58 22.48 23.37
CA LEU A 10 -13.87 21.04 23.34
C LEU A 10 -14.25 20.55 21.93
N LEU A 11 -14.92 21.37 21.12
CA LEU A 11 -15.28 20.99 19.74
C LEU A 11 -14.09 21.00 18.77
N SER A 12 -13.04 21.80 19.03
CA SER A 12 -11.82 21.78 18.20
C SER A 12 -10.93 20.55 18.42
N PHE A 13 -11.12 19.79 19.52
CA PHE A 13 -10.37 18.54 19.73
C PHE A 13 -11.03 17.31 19.10
N TYR A 14 -12.31 17.38 18.72
CA TYR A 14 -13.00 16.27 18.03
C TYR A 14 -12.81 16.28 16.51
N SER A 15 -12.28 17.36 15.93
CA SER A 15 -12.10 17.49 14.48
C SER A 15 -10.72 17.04 13.97
N VAL A 16 -9.83 16.59 14.86
CA VAL A 16 -8.47 16.14 14.48
C VAL A 16 -8.31 14.61 14.55
N ALA A 17 -9.41 13.89 14.79
CA ALA A 17 -9.43 12.42 14.90
C ALA A 17 -10.08 11.72 13.69
N PHE A 18 -10.07 12.36 12.51
CA PHE A 18 -10.55 11.76 11.26
C PHE A 18 -9.50 11.90 10.16
N ALA A 19 -8.37 11.25 10.39
CA ALA A 19 -7.45 10.75 9.38
C ALA A 19 -6.57 9.68 10.05
N GLU A 20 -7.18 8.78 10.85
CA GLU A 20 -6.47 7.58 11.29
C GLU A 20 -6.39 6.66 10.07
N ASP A 21 -5.17 6.56 9.55
CA ASP A 21 -4.69 5.71 8.45
C ASP A 21 -5.67 4.60 8.02
N ASN A 22 -6.23 4.70 6.82
CA ASN A 22 -6.98 3.62 6.14
C ASN A 22 -6.11 2.40 5.79
N TYR A 23 -4.90 2.32 6.37
CA TYR A 23 -3.93 1.29 6.12
C TYR A 23 -4.18 0.09 7.03
N GLN A 24 -4.67 -1.01 6.45
CA GLN A 24 -4.78 -2.29 7.13
C GLN A 24 -3.41 -2.98 7.16
N LEU A 25 -2.98 -3.36 8.36
CA LEU A 25 -1.74 -4.13 8.56
C LEU A 25 -1.82 -5.49 7.84
N ILE A 26 -0.84 -5.75 6.97
CA ILE A 26 -0.59 -7.06 6.37
C ILE A 26 0.24 -7.90 7.33
N GLY A 27 1.34 -7.31 7.82
CA GLY A 27 2.30 -7.98 8.69
C GLY A 27 3.49 -7.09 9.01
N SER A 28 4.34 -7.57 9.91
CA SER A 28 5.56 -6.89 10.32
C SER A 28 6.69 -7.89 10.50
N SER A 29 7.90 -7.49 10.11
CA SER A 29 9.15 -8.21 10.35
C SER A 29 10.08 -7.36 11.23
N SER A 30 11.31 -7.83 11.47
CA SER A 30 12.37 -7.01 12.06
C SER A 30 12.82 -5.86 11.15
N TYR A 31 12.49 -5.92 9.86
CA TYR A 31 12.98 -5.00 8.84
C TYR A 31 11.94 -4.00 8.38
N GLU A 32 10.65 -4.34 8.45
CA GLU A 32 9.60 -3.45 7.96
C GLU A 32 8.22 -3.81 8.50
N THR A 33 7.30 -2.87 8.35
CA THR A 33 5.86 -3.07 8.51
C THR A 33 5.18 -2.86 7.15
N LEU A 34 4.34 -3.81 6.75
CA LEU A 34 3.58 -3.77 5.51
C LEU A 34 2.11 -3.49 5.82
N SER A 35 1.53 -2.57 5.06
CA SER A 35 0.11 -2.25 5.17
C SER A 35 -0.47 -1.91 3.80
N PHE A 36 -1.75 -2.15 3.57
CA PHE A 36 -2.44 -1.72 2.35
C PHE A 36 -3.58 -0.78 2.68
N ASP A 37 -3.81 0.21 1.82
CA ASP A 37 -4.96 1.09 1.93
C ASP A 37 -6.22 0.33 1.47
N THR A 38 -7.12 0.04 2.40
CA THR A 38 -8.35 -0.72 2.12
C THR A 38 -9.29 0.01 1.17
N ASP A 39 -9.30 1.35 1.22
CA ASP A 39 -10.16 2.17 0.35
C ASP A 39 -9.62 2.25 -1.08
N MET A 40 -8.37 1.81 -1.28
CA MET A 40 -7.69 1.83 -2.57
C MET A 40 -7.65 0.45 -3.25
N ILE A 41 -8.25 -0.59 -2.67
CA ILE A 41 -8.45 -1.84 -3.41
C ILE A 41 -9.52 -1.61 -4.49
N ARG A 42 -9.10 -1.69 -5.75
CA ARG A 42 -9.95 -1.41 -6.90
C ARG A 42 -9.98 -2.57 -7.87
N PHE A 43 -11.17 -2.88 -8.36
CA PHE A 43 -11.32 -3.79 -9.50
C PHE A 43 -11.18 -3.00 -10.79
N ARG A 44 -10.26 -3.45 -11.65
CA ARG A 44 -10.00 -2.84 -12.95
C ARG A 44 -10.18 -3.86 -14.05
N LYS A 45 -10.90 -3.49 -15.12
CA LYS A 45 -11.01 -4.30 -16.33
C LYS A 45 -10.13 -3.71 -17.42
N GLU A 46 -9.21 -4.50 -17.97
CA GLU A 46 -8.35 -4.07 -19.07
C GLU A 46 -8.21 -5.20 -20.10
N SER A 47 -8.46 -4.89 -21.37
CA SER A 47 -8.38 -5.86 -22.48
C SER A 47 -9.19 -7.16 -22.26
N GLY A 48 -10.30 -7.08 -21.52
CA GLY A 48 -11.16 -8.23 -21.22
C GLY A 48 -10.75 -9.06 -20.00
N GLU A 49 -9.62 -8.74 -19.37
CA GLU A 49 -9.14 -9.38 -18.15
C GLU A 49 -9.49 -8.49 -16.93
N MET A 50 -9.79 -9.13 -15.79
CA MET A 50 -10.07 -8.45 -14.53
C MET A 50 -8.83 -8.48 -13.63
N PHE A 51 -8.57 -7.35 -13.00
CA PHE A 51 -7.43 -7.13 -12.13
C PHE A 51 -7.87 -6.53 -10.81
N ILE A 52 -7.10 -6.81 -9.76
CA ILE A 52 -7.15 -6.06 -8.51
C ILE A 52 -5.95 -5.12 -8.49
N GLU A 53 -6.23 -3.84 -8.29
CA GLU A 53 -5.25 -2.78 -8.13
C GLU A 53 -5.18 -2.42 -6.64
N VAL A 54 -3.97 -2.42 -6.07
CA VAL A 54 -3.73 -2.13 -4.65
C VAL A 54 -2.49 -1.25 -4.46
N TRP A 55 -2.44 -0.54 -3.34
CA TRP A 55 -1.27 0.21 -2.89
C TRP A 55 -0.82 -0.34 -1.54
N ILE A 56 0.44 -0.78 -1.49
CA ILE A 56 1.05 -1.36 -0.30
C ILE A 56 2.13 -0.40 0.18
N LYS A 57 1.95 0.09 1.40
CA LYS A 57 2.94 0.91 2.09
C LYS A 57 3.88 0.00 2.86
N HIS A 58 5.15 0.13 2.54
CA HIS A 58 6.26 -0.50 3.22
C HIS A 58 6.95 0.53 4.09
N GLN A 59 6.96 0.30 5.39
CA GLN A 59 7.57 1.19 6.36
C GLN A 59 8.78 0.48 7.01
N PRO A 60 10.00 0.72 6.50
CA PRO A 60 11.19 0.06 7.00
C PRO A 60 11.56 0.52 8.42
N THR A 61 12.12 -0.39 9.20
CA THR A 61 12.85 -0.07 10.43
C THR A 61 14.19 0.58 10.10
N ALA A 62 14.93 1.02 11.13
CA ALA A 62 16.28 1.56 10.91
C ALA A 62 17.22 0.52 10.28
N GLU A 63 17.08 -0.75 10.66
CA GLU A 63 17.78 -1.89 10.08
C GLU A 63 17.32 -2.15 8.64
N GLY A 64 16.01 -2.20 8.39
CA GLY A 64 15.47 -2.42 7.04
C GLY A 64 15.87 -1.34 6.05
N ALA A 65 15.87 -0.07 6.48
CA ALA A 65 16.33 1.04 5.64
C ALA A 65 17.82 0.89 5.25
N LYS A 66 18.67 0.40 6.18
CA LYS A 66 20.08 0.11 5.87
C LYS A 66 20.21 -1.01 4.85
N GLU A 67 19.46 -2.10 5.01
CA GLU A 67 19.48 -3.22 4.06
C GLU A 67 18.98 -2.79 2.68
N TYR A 68 17.92 -2.00 2.62
CA TYR A 68 17.39 -1.43 1.38
C TYR A 68 18.43 -0.57 0.64
N ILE A 69 19.12 0.32 1.36
CA ILE A 69 20.21 1.13 0.80
C ILE A 69 21.36 0.24 0.28
N GLN A 70 21.75 -0.80 1.03
CA GLN A 70 22.79 -1.74 0.61
C GLN A 70 22.40 -2.51 -0.66
N GLU A 71 21.14 -2.93 -0.77
CA GLU A 71 20.62 -3.59 -1.96
C GLU A 71 20.64 -2.64 -3.17
N ARG A 72 20.19 -1.39 -3.01
CA ARG A 72 20.27 -0.37 -4.07
C ARG A 72 21.70 -0.15 -4.55
N GLN A 73 22.66 -0.06 -3.63
CA GLN A 73 24.09 0.05 -3.95
C GLN A 73 24.59 -1.17 -4.73
N LYS A 74 24.25 -2.39 -4.29
CA LYS A 74 24.59 -3.64 -4.98
C LYS A 74 24.04 -3.66 -6.41
N ASN A 75 22.85 -3.12 -6.60
CA ASN A 75 22.18 -3.01 -7.91
C ASN A 75 22.61 -1.78 -8.72
N LYS A 76 23.59 -0.99 -8.25
CA LYS A 76 24.10 0.22 -8.90
C LYS A 76 23.01 1.29 -9.14
N LEU A 77 22.04 1.38 -8.23
CA LEU A 77 21.00 2.41 -8.23
C LEU A 77 21.45 3.62 -7.41
N THR A 78 20.87 4.79 -7.68
CA THR A 78 21.14 5.99 -6.87
C THR A 78 20.65 5.79 -5.43
N THR A 79 21.42 6.32 -4.48
CA THR A 79 21.07 6.37 -3.05
C THR A 79 21.16 7.77 -2.47
N GLU A 80 21.21 8.80 -3.33
CA GLU A 80 21.18 10.20 -2.88
C GLU A 80 19.86 10.49 -2.16
N GLY A 81 19.93 11.03 -0.93
CA GLY A 81 18.75 11.35 -0.12
C GLY A 81 18.13 10.18 0.64
N PHE A 82 18.55 8.93 0.37
CA PHE A 82 17.97 7.74 1.00
C PHE A 82 18.29 7.58 2.49
N GLU A 83 19.23 8.34 3.04
CA GLU A 83 19.39 8.50 4.49
C GLU A 83 18.12 9.08 5.16
N ASN A 84 17.24 9.72 4.38
CA ASN A 84 15.97 10.26 4.81
C ASN A 84 14.77 9.38 4.40
N LEU A 85 14.99 8.17 3.90
CA LEU A 85 13.91 7.23 3.55
C LEU A 85 12.96 7.04 4.74
N SER A 86 11.67 7.22 4.48
CA SER A 86 10.61 7.05 5.50
C SER A 86 9.73 5.84 5.20
N TYR A 87 9.27 5.71 3.97
CA TYR A 87 8.47 4.60 3.49
C TYR A 87 8.57 4.52 1.97
N TYR A 88 8.11 3.42 1.39
CA TYR A 88 7.86 3.33 -0.04
C TYR A 88 6.48 2.71 -0.28
N ILE A 89 5.91 3.02 -1.44
CA ILE A 89 4.61 2.52 -1.85
C ILE A 89 4.78 1.68 -3.10
N ASP A 90 4.36 0.42 -2.99
CA ASP A 90 4.18 -0.48 -4.11
C ASP A 90 2.74 -0.38 -4.61
N HIS A 91 2.57 0.13 -5.82
CA HIS A 91 1.35 0.04 -6.58
C HIS A 91 1.34 -1.28 -7.36
N LYS A 92 0.48 -2.21 -6.94
CA LYS A 92 0.42 -3.57 -7.50
C LYS A 92 -0.86 -3.79 -8.27
N LEU A 93 -0.74 -4.43 -9.43
CA LEU A 93 -1.87 -4.98 -10.17
C LEU A 93 -1.77 -6.50 -10.18
N TYR A 94 -2.76 -7.18 -9.60
CA TYR A 94 -2.90 -8.63 -9.62
C TYR A 94 -3.88 -9.06 -10.69
N SER A 95 -3.51 -10.04 -11.49
CA SER A 95 -4.48 -10.72 -12.36
C SER A 95 -5.36 -11.66 -11.52
N LEU A 96 -6.67 -11.62 -11.76
CA LEU A 96 -7.60 -12.61 -11.20
C LEU A 96 -7.53 -13.97 -11.91
N ASN A 97 -7.10 -13.97 -13.17
CA ASN A 97 -7.09 -15.16 -14.02
C ASN A 97 -5.73 -15.88 -14.01
N LYS A 98 -4.67 -15.17 -13.63
CA LYS A 98 -3.28 -15.64 -13.63
C LYS A 98 -2.66 -15.28 -12.30
N LYS A 99 -1.87 -16.20 -11.74
CA LYS A 99 -1.10 -15.95 -10.52
C LYS A 99 0.14 -15.10 -10.84
N SER A 100 -0.09 -13.86 -11.23
CA SER A 100 0.92 -12.91 -11.68
C SER A 100 0.58 -11.49 -11.23
N CYS A 101 1.61 -10.69 -11.00
CA CYS A 101 1.49 -9.29 -10.61
C CYS A 101 2.32 -8.38 -11.51
N ARG A 102 1.95 -7.10 -11.54
CA ARG A 102 2.82 -5.99 -11.91
C ARG A 102 3.02 -5.13 -10.67
N ILE A 103 4.22 -4.61 -10.48
CA ILE A 103 4.59 -3.80 -9.33
C ILE A 103 5.24 -2.53 -9.86
N ASP A 104 4.70 -1.38 -9.49
CA ASP A 104 5.33 -0.06 -9.65
C ASP A 104 5.67 0.45 -8.24
N SER A 105 6.85 1.03 -8.02
CA SER A 105 7.30 1.42 -6.67
C SER A 105 7.67 2.90 -6.62
N THR A 106 7.34 3.58 -5.52
CA THR A 106 7.75 4.97 -5.26
C THR A 106 8.33 5.10 -3.86
N ASP A 107 9.55 5.61 -3.77
CA ASP A 107 10.28 5.80 -2.52
C ASP A 107 10.06 7.23 -1.99
N TYR A 108 9.74 7.38 -0.71
CA TYR A 108 9.43 8.67 -0.08
C TYR A 108 10.37 8.97 1.10
N ALA A 109 10.83 10.23 1.17
CA ALA A 109 11.55 10.76 2.31
C ALA A 109 10.60 11.16 3.46
N LYS A 110 11.17 11.51 4.61
CA LYS A 110 10.41 11.96 5.80
C LYS A 110 9.61 13.24 5.60
N ASP A 111 10.02 14.09 4.66
CA ASP A 111 9.30 15.30 4.26
C ASP A 111 8.31 15.05 3.11
N GLU A 112 8.02 13.78 2.82
CA GLU A 112 7.15 13.29 1.75
C GLU A 112 7.66 13.61 0.33
N SER A 113 8.89 14.12 0.19
CA SER A 113 9.51 14.24 -1.13
C SER A 113 9.81 12.87 -1.73
N ILE A 114 9.64 12.77 -3.05
CA ILE A 114 9.93 11.54 -3.79
C ILE A 114 11.45 11.41 -3.96
N LEU A 115 12.00 10.29 -3.50
CA LEU A 115 13.41 9.94 -3.65
C LEU A 115 13.68 9.23 -4.99
N ASP A 116 12.80 8.31 -5.36
CA ASP A 116 12.87 7.56 -6.62
C ASP A 116 11.48 7.04 -7.00
N SER A 117 11.28 6.76 -8.28
CA SER A 117 10.06 6.14 -8.79
C SER A 117 10.37 5.15 -9.89
N LYS A 118 9.99 3.91 -9.68
CA LYS A 118 10.17 2.82 -10.62
C LYS A 118 8.84 2.43 -11.24
N TYR A 119 8.64 2.88 -12.47
CA TYR A 119 7.49 2.50 -13.28
C TYR A 119 7.87 1.41 -14.26
N TYR A 120 7.18 0.28 -14.21
CA TYR A 120 7.34 -0.77 -15.20
C TYR A 120 6.24 -0.68 -16.26
N PRO A 121 6.60 -0.69 -17.56
CA PRO A 121 5.60 -0.69 -18.61
C PRO A 121 4.65 -1.90 -18.48
N LEU A 122 3.42 -1.74 -18.99
CA LEU A 122 2.29 -2.70 -18.91
C LEU A 122 2.59 -4.17 -19.28
N ARG A 123 3.72 -4.44 -19.93
CA ARG A 123 4.14 -5.77 -20.38
C ARG A 123 4.95 -6.56 -19.34
N ASN A 124 5.41 -5.92 -18.27
CA ASN A 124 6.30 -6.53 -17.28
C ASN A 124 5.52 -7.23 -16.16
N TRP A 125 4.74 -8.23 -16.54
CA TRP A 125 4.09 -9.13 -15.59
C TRP A 125 5.09 -10.14 -15.03
N GLN A 126 5.04 -10.35 -13.73
CA GLN A 126 5.88 -11.30 -13.01
C GLN A 126 5.00 -12.40 -12.44
N ALA A 127 5.43 -13.66 -12.55
CA ALA A 127 4.74 -14.76 -11.89
C ALA A 127 4.94 -14.64 -10.37
N ILE A 128 3.86 -14.81 -9.61
CA ILE A 128 3.92 -14.84 -8.14
C ILE A 128 4.43 -16.22 -7.75
N GLN A 129 5.64 -16.25 -7.19
CA GLN A 129 6.31 -17.49 -6.80
C GLN A 129 5.63 -18.13 -5.58
N HIS A 130 5.72 -19.46 -5.47
CA HIS A 130 5.20 -20.15 -4.30
C HIS A 130 6.07 -19.88 -3.07
N SER A 131 5.44 -19.74 -1.92
CA SER A 131 6.03 -19.42 -0.62
C SER A 131 6.81 -18.11 -0.57
N SER A 132 6.55 -17.19 -1.51
CA SER A 132 7.11 -15.83 -1.45
C SER A 132 6.23 -14.92 -0.60
N GLU A 133 6.79 -13.80 -0.12
CA GLU A 133 6.02 -12.72 0.50
C GLU A 133 4.88 -12.26 -0.41
N GLU A 134 5.14 -12.15 -1.71
CA GLU A 134 4.16 -11.75 -2.70
C GLU A 134 2.95 -12.70 -2.77
N GLU A 135 3.13 -14.01 -2.55
CA GLU A 135 2.02 -14.97 -2.50
C GLU A 135 1.11 -14.71 -1.28
N ILE A 136 1.71 -14.37 -0.14
CA ILE A 136 0.98 -14.07 1.10
C ILE A 136 0.16 -12.79 0.91
N ILE A 137 0.78 -11.73 0.39
CA ILE A 137 0.12 -10.46 0.08
C ILE A 137 -1.03 -10.70 -0.91
N TRP A 138 -0.76 -11.42 -2.00
CA TRP A 138 -1.77 -11.75 -3.00
C TRP A 138 -2.97 -12.49 -2.39
N ALA A 139 -2.73 -13.50 -1.54
CA ALA A 139 -3.80 -14.25 -0.89
C ALA A 139 -4.66 -13.36 0.02
N LEU A 140 -4.04 -12.45 0.77
CA LEU A 140 -4.77 -11.51 1.65
C LEU A 140 -5.59 -10.50 0.84
N VAL A 141 -5.03 -9.95 -0.22
CA VAL A 141 -5.73 -9.04 -1.13
C VAL A 141 -6.90 -9.73 -1.81
N MET A 142 -6.72 -10.98 -2.28
CA MET A 142 -7.80 -11.77 -2.89
C MET A 142 -8.91 -12.07 -1.88
N GLN A 143 -8.57 -12.47 -0.65
CA GLN A 143 -9.56 -12.71 0.41
C GLN A 143 -10.38 -11.45 0.70
N TYR A 144 -9.72 -10.30 0.84
CA TYR A 144 -10.42 -9.02 1.07
C TYR A 144 -11.33 -8.66 -0.12
N ALA A 145 -10.84 -8.86 -1.34
CA ALA A 145 -11.59 -8.57 -2.55
C ALA A 145 -12.83 -9.46 -2.73
N GLU A 146 -12.75 -10.74 -2.37
CA GLU A 146 -13.89 -11.66 -2.33
C GLU A 146 -14.94 -11.19 -1.31
N ASP A 147 -14.51 -10.82 -0.11
CA ASP A 147 -15.40 -10.31 0.95
C ASP A 147 -16.09 -9.01 0.51
N TYR A 148 -15.35 -8.12 -0.18
CA TYR A 148 -15.90 -6.86 -0.70
C TYR A 148 -16.87 -7.07 -1.87
N GLN A 149 -16.55 -7.95 -2.82
CA GLN A 149 -17.44 -8.28 -3.94
C GLN A 149 -18.73 -8.94 -3.44
N TYR A 150 -18.64 -9.83 -2.45
CA TYR A 150 -19.81 -10.41 -1.80
C TYR A 150 -20.74 -9.34 -1.21
N VAL A 151 -20.17 -8.32 -0.56
CA VAL A 151 -20.92 -7.18 -0.02
C VAL A 151 -21.59 -6.36 -1.13
N LEU A 152 -20.89 -6.14 -2.25
CA LEU A 152 -21.47 -5.42 -3.40
C LEU A 152 -22.62 -6.20 -4.04
N ASP A 153 -22.44 -7.50 -4.28
CA ASP A 153 -23.46 -8.37 -4.87
C ASP A 153 -24.69 -8.50 -3.94
N TYR A 154 -24.48 -8.61 -2.63
CA TYR A 154 -25.55 -8.62 -1.63
C TYR A 154 -26.35 -7.30 -1.63
N ARG A 155 -25.68 -6.15 -1.73
CA ARG A 155 -26.35 -4.84 -1.80
C ARG A 155 -27.13 -4.63 -3.11
N MET A 156 -26.67 -5.21 -4.22
CA MET A 156 -27.37 -5.15 -5.50
C MET A 156 -28.60 -6.07 -5.57
N GLN A 157 -28.63 -7.15 -4.79
CA GLN A 157 -29.78 -8.06 -4.73
C GLN A 157 -30.89 -7.61 -3.77
N ASN A 158 -30.57 -6.72 -2.82
CA ASN A 158 -31.48 -6.29 -1.74
C ASN A 158 -31.91 -4.81 -1.83
N ASN A 159 -31.62 -4.13 -2.95
CA ASN A 159 -32.14 -2.81 -3.31
C ASN A 159 -32.90 -2.91 -4.64
#